data_AF-A0A1U7J7R8-F1
#
_entry.id   AF-A0A1U7J7R8-F1
#
_cell.length_a   1.000
_cell.length_b   1.000
_cell.length_c   1.000
_cell.angle_alpha   90.00
_cell.angle_beta   90.00
_cell.angle_gamma   90.00
#
_symmetry.space_group_name_H-M   'P 1'
#
loop_
_entity.id
_entity.type
_entity.pdbx_description
1 polymer ?
#
loop_
_entity_poly.entity_id
_entity_poly.type
_entity_poly.pdbx_seq_one_letter_code
_entity_poly.pdbx_strand_id
1 'polypeptide(L)'
;MGQFLASVGSRGFNEALQSFGLSTFIGKDSESIFTAISNALAPAGSSREEAIARKAINDALEVLYEQVLLADGDLTKLDQMGTPEIIQALEASVSSYIYHRWLAELEIVLERKAISASVAVRYERNMRVYIQECVELDMQGIDVLSMDWNGQAGQQFIEKIFTEAYTILEEGQ
;
A
#
# COMPACT_ATOMS: atom_id res chain seq x y z
N MET A 1 -4.73 4.64 2.29
CA MET A 1 -4.96 4.01 0.97
C MET A 1 -6.12 3.01 0.99
N GLY A 2 -6.13 2.03 1.90
CA GLY A 2 -7.18 1.01 1.91
C GLY A 2 -8.61 1.56 1.89
N GLN A 3 -8.90 2.55 2.72
CA GLN A 3 -10.21 3.22 2.72
C GLN A 3 -10.56 3.94 1.40
N PHE A 4 -9.55 4.48 0.71
CA PHE A 4 -9.75 5.14 -0.58
C PHE A 4 -10.13 4.12 -1.65
N LEU A 5 -9.37 3.02 -1.75
CA LEU A 5 -9.66 1.94 -2.72
C LEU A 5 -10.98 1.23 -2.45
N ALA A 6 -11.32 1.00 -1.18
CA ALA A 6 -12.65 0.52 -0.79
C ALA A 6 -13.76 1.49 -1.22
N SER A 7 -13.52 2.82 -1.14
CA SER A 7 -14.47 3.82 -1.65
C SER A 7 -14.57 3.79 -3.17
N VAL A 8 -13.47 3.58 -3.89
CA VAL A 8 -13.47 3.41 -5.35
C VAL A 8 -14.33 2.19 -5.72
N GLY A 9 -14.14 1.05 -5.03
CA GLY A 9 -14.87 -0.19 -5.33
C GLY A 9 -16.35 -0.16 -4.98
N SER A 10 -16.75 0.68 -4.04
CA SER A 10 -18.17 0.80 -3.63
C SER A 10 -18.93 1.89 -4.38
N ARG A 11 -18.26 2.94 -4.90
CA ARG A 11 -18.92 4.16 -5.37
C ARG A 11 -18.41 4.71 -6.69
N GLY A 12 -17.28 4.21 -7.20
CA GLY A 12 -16.58 4.78 -8.35
C GLY A 12 -15.44 5.74 -7.96
N PHE A 13 -14.56 6.00 -8.92
CA PHE A 13 -13.33 6.78 -8.68
C PHE A 13 -13.62 8.26 -8.44
N ASN A 14 -14.49 8.88 -9.25
CA ASN A 14 -14.87 10.28 -9.07
C ASN A 14 -15.57 10.54 -7.73
N GLU A 15 -16.50 9.66 -7.32
CA GLU A 15 -17.18 9.72 -6.03
C GLU A 15 -16.20 9.54 -4.86
N ALA A 16 -15.22 8.65 -5.02
CA ALA A 16 -14.13 8.51 -4.06
C ALA A 16 -13.34 9.82 -3.93
N LEU A 17 -12.88 10.41 -5.04
CA LEU A 17 -12.20 11.71 -5.02
C LEU A 17 -13.03 12.78 -4.29
N GLN A 18 -14.32 12.89 -4.56
CA GLN A 18 -15.20 13.84 -3.87
C GLN A 18 -15.24 13.60 -2.35
N SER A 19 -15.38 12.35 -1.92
CA SER A 19 -15.46 11.99 -0.50
C SER A 19 -14.18 12.29 0.28
N PHE A 20 -13.03 12.34 -0.41
CA PHE A 20 -11.72 12.71 0.14
C PHE A 20 -11.39 14.20 -0.06
N GLY A 21 -12.35 15.03 -0.49
CA GLY A 21 -12.16 16.48 -0.66
C GLY A 21 -11.37 16.85 -1.92
N LEU A 22 -11.26 15.95 -2.90
CA LEU A 22 -10.47 16.10 -4.12
C LEU A 22 -11.33 16.42 -5.36
N SER A 23 -12.53 16.96 -5.16
CA SER A 23 -13.47 17.27 -6.26
C SER A 23 -12.89 18.21 -7.33
N THR A 24 -11.97 19.11 -6.96
CA THR A 24 -11.30 20.04 -7.88
C THR A 24 -10.27 19.39 -8.80
N PHE A 25 -9.97 18.09 -8.61
CA PHE A 25 -9.05 17.31 -9.44
C PHE A 25 -9.77 16.42 -10.46
N ILE A 26 -11.10 16.34 -10.41
CA ILE A 26 -11.90 15.59 -11.40
C ILE A 26 -11.68 16.19 -12.79
N GLY A 27 -11.35 15.34 -13.76
CA GLY A 27 -11.08 15.72 -15.14
C GLY A 27 -9.69 16.33 -15.39
N LYS A 28 -8.81 16.40 -14.38
CA LYS A 28 -7.39 16.73 -14.58
C LYS A 28 -6.61 15.53 -15.08
N ASP A 29 -5.36 15.74 -15.46
CA ASP A 29 -4.42 14.69 -15.87
C ASP A 29 -4.08 13.73 -14.70
N SER A 30 -3.58 12.54 -15.06
CA SER A 30 -3.25 11.46 -14.12
C SER A 30 -2.20 11.88 -13.10
N GLU A 31 -1.16 12.59 -13.52
CA GLU A 31 -0.09 13.07 -12.63
C GLU A 31 -0.66 14.00 -11.54
N SER A 32 -1.49 14.97 -11.94
CA SER A 32 -2.16 15.89 -11.02
C SER A 32 -3.06 15.16 -10.02
N ILE A 33 -3.85 14.19 -10.48
CA ILE A 33 -4.77 13.41 -9.64
C ILE A 33 -3.99 12.55 -8.64
N PHE A 34 -2.98 11.80 -9.10
CA PHE A 34 -2.22 10.87 -8.28
C PHE A 34 -1.40 11.63 -7.23
N THR A 35 -0.84 12.77 -7.60
CA THR A 35 -0.18 13.69 -6.66
C THR A 35 -1.15 14.19 -5.58
N ALA A 36 -2.37 14.56 -5.97
CA ALA A 36 -3.39 15.02 -5.02
C ALA A 36 -3.84 13.90 -4.06
N ILE A 37 -4.03 12.68 -4.57
CA ILE A 37 -4.34 11.50 -3.76
C ILE A 37 -3.21 11.24 -2.76
N SER A 38 -1.96 11.22 -3.22
CA SER A 38 -0.78 11.03 -2.35
C SER A 38 -0.77 12.05 -1.22
N ASN A 39 -0.92 13.33 -1.53
CA ASN A 39 -0.91 14.41 -0.52
C ASN A 39 -2.11 14.38 0.43
N ALA A 40 -3.28 13.93 -0.02
CA ALA A 40 -4.46 13.81 0.82
C ALA A 40 -4.39 12.61 1.78
N LEU A 41 -3.84 11.49 1.33
CA LEU A 41 -3.76 10.25 2.10
C LEU A 41 -2.52 10.17 3.00
N ALA A 42 -1.42 10.77 2.56
CA ALA A 42 -0.20 10.91 3.33
C ALA A 42 0.42 12.28 3.04
N PRO A 43 -0.01 13.32 3.78
CA PRO A 43 0.64 14.62 3.75
C PRO A 43 2.14 14.50 4.00
N ALA A 44 2.90 15.55 3.66
CA ALA A 44 4.30 15.62 4.02
C ALA A 44 4.46 15.58 5.55
N GLY A 45 4.62 14.38 6.08
CA GLY A 45 4.80 14.13 7.51
C GLY A 45 6.26 14.34 7.92
N SER A 46 6.48 14.33 9.23
CA SER A 46 7.80 14.46 9.84
C SER A 46 8.22 13.22 10.64
N SER A 47 7.29 12.29 10.89
CA SER A 47 7.57 11.03 11.58
C SER A 47 7.97 9.91 10.60
N ARG A 48 8.60 8.88 11.16
CA ARG A 48 9.02 7.68 10.42
C ARG A 48 7.81 6.93 9.84
N GLU A 49 6.76 6.78 10.64
CA GLU A 49 5.52 6.12 10.26
C GLU A 49 4.81 6.85 9.12
N GLU A 50 4.78 8.19 9.14
CA GLU A 50 4.23 8.99 8.04
C GLU A 50 5.05 8.84 6.76
N ALA A 51 6.38 8.78 6.86
CA ALA A 51 7.26 8.55 5.71
C ALA A 51 7.03 7.16 5.09
N ILE A 52 6.89 6.13 5.93
CA ILE A 52 6.54 4.76 5.51
C ILE A 52 5.17 4.73 4.82
N ALA A 53 4.16 5.37 5.42
CA ALA A 53 2.82 5.45 4.86
C ALA A 53 2.82 6.13 3.49
N ARG A 54 3.56 7.24 3.35
CA ARG A 54 3.69 7.97 2.08
C ARG A 54 4.35 7.13 0.99
N LYS A 55 5.40 6.38 1.34
CA LYS A 55 6.07 5.48 0.40
C LYS A 55 5.13 4.37 -0.06
N ALA A 56 4.41 3.75 0.86
CA ALA A 56 3.42 2.71 0.53
C ALA A 56 2.27 3.22 -0.35
N ILE A 57 1.80 4.45 -0.11
CA ILE A 57 0.79 5.09 -0.97
C ILE A 57 1.34 5.34 -2.37
N ASN A 58 2.58 5.84 -2.49
CA ASN A 58 3.18 6.09 -3.79
C ASN A 58 3.39 4.79 -4.58
N ASP A 59 3.88 3.73 -3.93
CA ASP A 59 4.04 2.41 -4.57
C ASP A 59 2.68 1.86 -5.05
N ALA A 60 1.61 1.99 -4.26
CA ALA A 60 0.28 1.57 -4.67
C ALA A 60 -0.27 2.39 -5.85
N LEU A 61 -0.03 3.70 -5.84
CA LEU A 61 -0.39 4.59 -6.94
C LEU A 61 0.42 4.26 -8.20
N GLU A 62 1.69 3.91 -8.07
CA GLU A 62 2.50 3.44 -9.20
C GLU A 62 1.91 2.18 -9.81
N VAL A 63 1.56 1.17 -9.00
CA VAL A 63 0.89 -0.05 -9.48
C VAL A 63 -0.43 0.26 -10.21
N LEU A 64 -1.26 1.13 -9.64
CA LEU A 64 -2.52 1.56 -10.29
C LEU A 64 -2.26 2.27 -11.61
N TYR A 65 -1.26 3.15 -11.65
CA TYR A 65 -0.87 3.85 -12.85
C TYR A 65 -0.41 2.87 -13.93
N GLU A 66 0.43 1.91 -13.55
CA GLU A 66 0.97 0.91 -14.45
C GLU A 66 -0.11 -0.03 -15.01
N GLN A 67 -1.04 -0.46 -14.17
CA GLN A 67 -2.07 -1.43 -14.57
C GLN A 67 -3.19 -0.78 -15.38
N VAL A 68 -3.61 0.43 -14.99
CA VAL A 68 -4.83 1.05 -15.52
C VAL A 68 -4.53 2.06 -16.63
N LEU A 69 -3.40 2.78 -16.54
CA LEU A 69 -3.13 3.95 -17.38
C LEU A 69 -2.03 3.74 -18.43
N LEU A 70 -1.15 2.73 -18.32
CA LEU A 70 -0.05 2.55 -19.28
C LEU A 70 -0.49 2.21 -20.72
N ALA A 71 -1.74 1.83 -20.96
CA ALA A 71 -2.20 1.48 -22.30
C ALA A 71 -2.45 2.72 -23.20
N ASP A 72 -2.77 3.88 -22.64
CA ASP A 72 -3.19 5.10 -23.38
C ASP A 72 -3.35 6.37 -22.52
N GLY A 73 -3.13 6.30 -21.20
CA GLY A 73 -3.35 7.41 -20.27
C GLY A 73 -4.83 7.76 -20.06
N ASP A 74 -5.74 6.90 -20.50
CA ASP A 74 -7.18 7.15 -20.42
C ASP A 74 -7.70 6.97 -18.99
N LEU A 75 -7.91 8.09 -18.32
CA LEU A 75 -8.44 8.15 -16.95
C LEU A 75 -9.84 7.57 -16.81
N THR A 76 -10.61 7.44 -17.90
CA THR A 76 -11.93 6.78 -17.84
C THR A 76 -11.82 5.32 -17.43
N LYS A 77 -10.64 4.70 -17.57
CA LYS A 77 -10.38 3.34 -17.09
C LYS A 77 -10.36 3.22 -15.58
N LEU A 78 -10.04 4.30 -14.85
CA LEU A 78 -10.13 4.31 -13.38
C LEU A 78 -11.59 4.25 -12.91
N ASP A 79 -12.50 4.91 -13.64
CA ASP A 79 -13.94 4.79 -13.40
C ASP A 79 -14.52 3.42 -13.81
N GLN A 80 -13.78 2.67 -14.64
CA GLN A 80 -14.16 1.32 -15.10
C GLN A 80 -13.50 0.20 -14.30
N MET A 81 -12.68 0.51 -13.29
CA MET A 81 -12.05 -0.51 -12.45
C MET A 81 -13.11 -1.41 -11.82
N GLY A 82 -13.01 -2.71 -12.09
CA GLY A 82 -13.81 -3.70 -11.43
C GLY A 82 -13.26 -4.04 -10.05
N THR A 83 -14.00 -4.88 -9.34
CA THR A 83 -13.56 -5.45 -8.06
C THR A 83 -12.16 -6.09 -8.13
N PRO A 84 -11.79 -6.87 -9.17
CA PRO A 84 -10.47 -7.50 -9.24
C PRO A 84 -9.31 -6.49 -9.24
N GLU A 85 -9.39 -5.42 -10.04
CA GLU A 85 -8.36 -4.40 -10.15
C GLU A 85 -8.19 -3.64 -8.82
N ILE A 86 -9.29 -3.42 -8.11
CA ILE A 86 -9.30 -2.72 -6.83
C ILE A 86 -8.70 -3.58 -5.72
N ILE A 87 -9.02 -4.87 -5.69
CA ILE A 87 -8.42 -5.83 -4.76
C ILE A 87 -6.91 -5.91 -4.99
N GLN A 88 -6.47 -6.00 -6.24
CA GLN A 88 -5.04 -6.06 -6.56
C GLN A 88 -4.29 -4.78 -6.13
N ALA A 89 -4.89 -3.61 -6.33
CA ALA A 89 -4.32 -2.35 -5.84
C ALA A 89 -4.25 -2.29 -4.31
N LEU A 90 -5.26 -2.88 -3.63
CA LEU A 90 -5.32 -2.97 -2.19
C LEU A 90 -4.24 -3.91 -1.64
N GLU A 91 -4.07 -5.09 -2.25
CA GLU A 91 -2.99 -6.04 -1.98
C GLU A 91 -1.62 -5.36 -2.11
N ALA A 92 -1.37 -4.66 -3.22
CA ALA A 92 -0.13 -3.93 -3.44
C ALA A 92 0.12 -2.86 -2.37
N SER A 93 -0.93 -2.10 -2.01
CA SER A 93 -0.83 -1.07 -0.99
C SER A 93 -0.51 -1.62 0.40
N VAL A 94 -1.22 -2.66 0.82
CA VAL A 94 -1.04 -3.26 2.15
C VAL A 94 0.31 -3.96 2.23
N SER A 95 0.69 -4.70 1.19
CA SER A 95 2.00 -5.36 1.10
C SER A 95 3.15 -4.35 1.16
N SER A 96 3.07 -3.26 0.38
CA SER A 96 4.10 -2.22 0.40
C SER A 96 4.21 -1.54 1.76
N TYR A 97 3.08 -1.28 2.43
CA TYR A 97 3.09 -0.69 3.78
C TYR A 97 3.80 -1.59 4.80
N ILE A 98 3.42 -2.87 4.85
CA ILE A 98 4.03 -3.84 5.76
C ILE A 98 5.53 -3.99 5.45
N TYR A 99 5.88 -4.08 4.17
CA TYR A 99 7.27 -4.20 3.72
C TYR A 99 8.12 -3.00 4.12
N HIS A 100 7.67 -1.77 3.89
CA HIS A 100 8.47 -0.58 4.26
C HIS A 100 8.60 -0.44 5.77
N ARG A 101 7.59 -0.83 6.54
CA ARG A 101 7.68 -0.89 7.99
C ARG A 101 8.71 -1.92 8.45
N TRP A 102 8.70 -3.12 7.86
CA TRP A 102 9.68 -4.16 8.15
C TRP A 102 11.10 -3.76 7.71
N LEU A 103 11.25 -3.16 6.53
CA LEU A 103 12.53 -2.70 5.99
C LEU A 103 13.17 -1.68 6.93
N ALA A 104 12.37 -0.78 7.50
CA ALA A 104 12.87 0.17 8.46
C ALA A 104 13.44 -0.52 9.71
N GLU A 105 12.87 -1.64 10.17
CA GLU A 105 13.44 -2.42 11.28
C GLU A 105 14.73 -3.16 10.88
N LEU A 106 14.79 -3.68 9.65
CA LEU A 106 16.03 -4.25 9.09
C LEU A 106 17.17 -3.22 9.08
N GLU A 107 16.88 -1.97 8.70
CA GLU A 107 17.85 -0.87 8.72
C GLU A 107 18.41 -0.64 10.13
N ILE A 108 17.56 -0.64 11.16
CA ILE A 108 18.01 -0.50 12.56
C ILE A 108 18.96 -1.64 12.96
N VAL A 109 18.63 -2.89 12.60
CA VAL A 109 19.47 -4.05 12.91
C VAL A 109 20.81 -4.00 12.16
N LEU A 110 20.80 -3.54 10.91
CA LEU A 110 22.00 -3.31 10.11
C LEU A 110 22.89 -2.20 10.70
N GLU A 111 22.31 -1.06 11.09
CA GLU A 111 23.02 0.08 11.72
C GLU A 111 23.68 -0.33 13.05
N ARG A 112 22.99 -1.18 13.82
CA ARG A 112 23.52 -1.78 15.06
C ARG A 112 24.61 -2.82 14.81
N LYS A 113 24.92 -3.13 13.54
CA LYS A 113 25.89 -4.15 13.10
C LYS A 113 25.56 -5.56 13.62
N ALA A 114 24.29 -5.82 13.90
CA ALA A 114 23.83 -7.16 14.30
C ALA A 114 23.82 -8.13 13.09
N ILE A 115 23.74 -7.61 11.88
CA ILE A 115 23.86 -8.37 10.62
C ILE A 115 24.82 -7.67 9.65
N SER A 116 25.31 -8.39 8.63
CA SER A 116 26.08 -7.81 7.53
C SER A 116 25.17 -7.23 6.44
N ALA A 117 25.70 -6.32 5.62
CA ALA A 117 25.00 -5.80 4.44
C ALA A 117 24.59 -6.92 3.45
N SER A 118 25.40 -7.96 3.28
CA SER A 118 25.07 -9.10 2.43
C SER A 118 23.88 -9.92 2.96
N VAL A 119 23.76 -10.04 4.28
CA VAL A 119 22.60 -10.68 4.92
C VAL A 119 21.36 -9.81 4.77
N ALA A 120 21.47 -8.50 4.97
CA ALA A 120 20.36 -7.56 4.79
C ALA A 120 19.77 -7.61 3.37
N VAL A 121 20.62 -7.57 2.34
CA VAL A 121 20.18 -7.67 0.92
C VAL A 121 19.44 -8.98 0.64
N ARG A 122 19.88 -10.09 1.26
CA ARG A 122 19.19 -11.37 1.12
C ARG A 122 17.81 -11.35 1.77
N TYR A 123 17.69 -10.78 2.97
CA TYR A 123 16.38 -10.64 3.62
C TYR A 123 15.46 -9.73 2.83
N GLU A 124 15.95 -8.60 2.34
CA GLU A 124 15.17 -7.65 1.53
C GLU A 124 14.51 -8.34 0.33
N ARG A 125 15.28 -9.13 -0.44
CA ARG A 125 14.76 -9.83 -1.63
C ARG A 125 13.67 -10.83 -1.28
N ASN A 126 13.86 -11.60 -0.21
CA ASN A 126 12.93 -12.67 0.16
C ASN A 126 11.67 -12.11 0.84
N MET A 127 11.83 -11.06 1.65
CA MET A 127 10.75 -10.56 2.48
C MET A 127 9.66 -9.85 1.69
N ARG A 128 10.03 -9.16 0.60
CA ARG A 128 9.04 -8.55 -0.29
C ARG A 128 8.05 -9.59 -0.83
N VAL A 129 8.58 -10.72 -1.31
CA VAL A 129 7.76 -11.82 -1.87
C VAL A 129 6.93 -12.48 -0.77
N TYR A 130 7.55 -12.79 0.37
CA TYR A 130 6.87 -13.39 1.51
C TYR A 130 5.67 -12.56 1.99
N ILE A 131 5.87 -11.25 2.21
CA ILE A 131 4.79 -10.35 2.66
C ILE A 131 3.66 -10.30 1.62
N GLN A 132 4.01 -10.23 0.34
CA GLN A 132 3.00 -10.22 -0.73
C GLN A 132 2.16 -11.51 -0.74
N GLU A 133 2.80 -12.67 -0.63
CA GLU A 133 2.11 -13.96 -0.57
C GLU A 133 1.22 -14.08 0.67
N CYS A 134 1.69 -13.62 1.84
CA CYS A 134 0.89 -13.60 3.07
C CYS A 134 -0.36 -12.71 2.93
N VAL A 135 -0.20 -11.51 2.37
CA VAL A 135 -1.32 -10.57 2.15
C VAL A 135 -2.33 -11.17 1.19
N GLU A 136 -1.89 -11.71 0.05
CA GLU A 136 -2.76 -12.35 -0.94
C GLU A 136 -3.57 -13.50 -0.32
N LEU A 137 -2.90 -14.40 0.40
CA LEU A 137 -3.53 -15.55 1.05
C LEU A 137 -4.56 -15.13 2.11
N ASP A 138 -4.22 -14.17 2.97
CA ASP A 138 -5.11 -13.71 4.03
C ASP A 138 -6.30 -12.89 3.48
N MET A 139 -6.17 -12.25 2.31
CA MET A 139 -7.25 -11.52 1.65
C MET A 139 -8.29 -12.42 0.95
N GLN A 140 -7.92 -13.62 0.49
CA GLN A 140 -8.82 -14.53 -0.24
C GLN A 140 -10.07 -14.97 0.58
N GLY A 141 -10.01 -14.88 1.91
CA GLY A 141 -11.07 -15.35 2.81
C GLY A 141 -11.98 -14.27 3.38
N ILE A 142 -11.78 -13.00 3.02
CA ILE A 142 -12.44 -11.86 3.67
C ILE A 142 -13.00 -10.87 2.64
N ASP A 143 -14.07 -10.18 3.02
CA ASP A 143 -14.59 -9.06 2.22
C ASP A 143 -13.74 -7.80 2.48
N VAL A 144 -12.62 -7.72 1.76
CA VAL A 144 -11.64 -6.62 1.88
C VAL A 144 -12.22 -5.25 1.53
N LEU A 145 -13.31 -5.19 0.75
CA LEU A 145 -13.94 -3.92 0.34
C LEU A 145 -14.87 -3.35 1.42
N SER A 146 -15.40 -4.18 2.31
CA SER A 146 -16.20 -3.73 3.46
C SER A 146 -15.40 -3.58 4.75
N MET A 147 -14.12 -3.99 4.75
CA MET A 147 -13.24 -3.85 5.90
C MET A 147 -12.96 -2.37 6.25
N ASP A 148 -13.04 -2.05 7.53
CA ASP A 148 -12.52 -0.78 8.07
C ASP A 148 -10.99 -0.85 8.18
N TRP A 149 -10.33 -0.41 7.10
CA TRP A 149 -8.88 -0.37 6.99
C TRP A 149 -8.21 0.64 7.93
N ASN A 150 -8.93 1.65 8.39
CA ASN A 150 -8.42 2.65 9.33
C ASN A 150 -8.74 2.28 10.79
N GLY A 151 -9.64 1.32 11.00
CA GLY A 151 -10.03 0.83 12.31
C GLY A 151 -9.24 -0.40 12.77
N GLN A 152 -9.78 -1.03 13.81
CA GLN A 152 -9.14 -2.16 14.48
C GLN A 152 -8.94 -3.37 13.55
N ALA A 153 -9.87 -3.63 12.62
CA ALA A 153 -9.78 -4.77 11.72
C ALA A 153 -8.58 -4.67 10.78
N GLY A 154 -8.43 -3.54 10.06
CA GLY A 154 -7.27 -3.30 9.21
C GLY A 154 -5.96 -3.30 9.99
N GLN A 155 -5.95 -2.70 11.19
CA GLN A 155 -4.76 -2.71 12.04
C GLN A 155 -4.37 -4.13 12.45
N GLN A 156 -5.32 -4.97 12.88
CA GLN A 156 -5.03 -6.35 13.27
C GLN A 156 -4.52 -7.19 12.11
N PHE A 157 -5.07 -6.99 10.91
CA PHE A 157 -4.59 -7.64 9.69
C PHE A 157 -3.11 -7.30 9.43
N ILE A 158 -2.78 -6.01 9.46
CA ILE A 158 -1.42 -5.52 9.23
C ILE A 158 -0.45 -6.02 10.31
N GLU A 159 -0.81 -5.89 11.59
CA GLU A 159 0.06 -6.30 12.71
C GLU A 159 0.35 -7.80 12.71
N LYS A 160 -0.61 -8.64 12.33
CA LYS A 160 -0.40 -10.09 12.20
C LYS A 160 0.75 -10.38 11.24
N ILE A 161 0.63 -9.93 9.99
CA ILE A 161 1.62 -10.22 8.93
C ILE A 161 2.96 -9.54 9.26
N PHE A 162 2.94 -8.33 9.80
CA PHE A 162 4.16 -7.64 10.23
C PHE A 162 4.91 -8.44 11.30
N THR A 163 4.21 -8.97 12.31
CA THR A 163 4.81 -9.75 13.40
C THR A 163 5.40 -11.07 12.89
N GLU A 164 4.71 -11.74 11.96
CA GLU A 164 5.21 -12.96 11.31
C GLU A 164 6.50 -12.68 10.53
N ALA A 165 6.51 -11.62 9.71
CA ALA A 165 7.69 -11.18 8.96
C ALA A 165 8.85 -10.73 9.87
N TYR A 166 8.53 -10.09 11.00
CA TYR A 166 9.52 -9.66 11.99
C TYR A 166 10.17 -10.85 12.71
N THR A 167 9.41 -11.89 13.02
CA THR A 167 9.94 -13.11 13.68
C THR A 167 11.04 -13.76 12.83
N ILE A 168 10.88 -13.79 11.50
CA ILE A 168 11.90 -14.30 10.56
C ILE A 168 13.22 -13.52 10.68
N LEU A 169 13.14 -12.21 10.98
CA LEU A 169 14.30 -11.35 11.18
C LEU A 169 14.96 -11.59 12.55
N GLU A 170 14.20 -11.96 13.59
CA GLU A 170 14.73 -12.34 14.89
C GLU A 170 15.38 -13.73 14.88
N GLU A 171 14.75 -14.73 14.26
CA GLU A 171 15.28 -16.10 14.15
C GLU A 171 16.55 -16.19 13.30
N GLY A 172 16.80 -15.17 12.48
CA GLY A 172 17.98 -15.05 11.63
C GLY A 172 19.22 -14.44 12.30
N GLN A 173 19.10 -13.94 13.54
CA GLN A 173 20.20 -13.38 14.34
C GLN A 173 21.00 -14.48 15.06
#